data_AF-A0A7L4QTY4-F1
#
_entry.id   AF-A0A7L4QTY4-F1
#
_cell.length_a   1.000
_cell.length_b   1.000
_cell.length_c   1.000
_cell.angle_alpha   90.00
_cell.angle_beta   90.00
_cell.angle_gamma   90.00
#
_symmetry.space_group_name_H-M   'P 1'
#
loop_
_entity.id
_entity.type
_entity.pdbx_description
1 polymer ?
#
loop_
_entity_poly.entity_id
_entity_poly.type
_entity_poly.pdbx_seq_one_letter_code
_entity_poly.pdbx_strand_id
1 'polypeptide(L)'
;TLALLGMAISGLMNPIVNGSIFALLQSKVPPEMQGRVFTLMMSGTAAMAPLGLAVAGPFAEVIGVQAWFVAGGAAIIMMSVAAYFLPSVQKIEDE
;
A
#
# COMPACT_ATOMS: atom_id res chain seq x y z
N THR A 1 5.07 -10.61 -22.65
CA THR A 1 6.38 -10.21 -22.06
C THR A 1 6.26 -9.04 -21.10
N LEU A 2 5.63 -7.92 -21.50
CA LEU A 2 5.44 -6.76 -20.60
C LEU A 2 4.68 -7.09 -19.30
N ALA A 3 3.62 -7.91 -19.38
CA ALA A 3 2.87 -8.36 -18.20
C ALA A 3 3.73 -9.19 -17.22
N LEU A 4 4.63 -10.04 -17.73
CA LEU A 4 5.54 -10.84 -16.90
C LEU A 4 6.56 -9.96 -16.18
N LEU A 5 7.10 -8.94 -16.86
CA LEU A 5 7.97 -7.95 -16.25
C LEU A 5 7.24 -7.17 -15.16
N GLY A 6 6.01 -6.72 -15.42
CA GLY A 6 5.19 -6.02 -14.43
C GLY A 6 4.89 -6.87 -13.20
N MET A 7 4.56 -8.16 -13.39
CA MET A 7 4.36 -9.11 -12.30
C MET A 7 5.64 -9.38 -11.52
N ALA A 8 6.78 -9.55 -12.19
CA ALA A 8 8.07 -9.77 -11.54
C ALA A 8 8.49 -8.58 -10.67
N ILE A 9 8.36 -7.35 -11.19
CA ILE A 9 8.65 -6.13 -10.44
C ILE A 9 7.71 -6.03 -9.24
N SER A 10 6.40 -6.18 -9.45
CA SER A 10 5.42 -6.09 -8.36
C SER A 10 5.66 -7.15 -7.27
N GLY A 11 6.03 -8.36 -7.67
CA GLY A 11 6.36 -9.47 -6.77
C GLY A 11 7.60 -9.19 -5.93
N LEU A 12 8.65 -8.59 -6.52
CA LEU A 12 9.86 -8.20 -5.79
C LEU A 12 9.65 -6.99 -4.88
N MET A 13 8.79 -6.05 -5.25
CA MET A 13 8.47 -4.88 -4.43
C MET A 13 7.70 -5.27 -3.16
N ASN A 14 6.87 -6.31 -3.22
CA ASN A 14 6.04 -6.73 -2.09
C ASN A 14 6.83 -7.05 -0.80
N PRO A 15 7.87 -7.91 -0.80
CA PRO A 15 8.65 -8.19 0.41
C PRO A 15 9.50 -7.00 0.87
N ILE A 16 9.94 -6.13 -0.05
CA ILE A 16 10.69 -4.91 0.32
C ILE A 16 9.78 -3.99 1.13
N VAL A 17 8.58 -3.70 0.63
CA VAL A 17 7.64 -2.81 1.30
C VAL A 17 7.13 -3.42 2.60
N ASN A 18 6.62 -4.65 2.55
CA ASN A 18 6.04 -5.29 3.73
C ASN A 18 7.11 -5.58 4.79
N GLY A 19 8.29 -6.06 4.39
CA GLY A 19 9.40 -6.35 5.29
C GLY A 19 9.88 -5.10 6.03
N SER A 20 10.11 -4.00 5.31
CA SER A 20 10.53 -2.73 5.92
C SER A 20 9.46 -2.16 6.85
N ILE A 21 8.19 -2.12 6.44
CA ILE A 21 7.10 -1.62 7.28
C ILE A 21 6.96 -2.45 8.56
N PHE A 22 6.99 -3.77 8.46
CA PHE A 22 6.87 -4.63 9.63
C PHE A 22 8.09 -4.57 10.55
N ALA A 23 9.30 -4.42 10.01
CA ALA A 23 10.51 -4.23 10.81
C ALA A 23 10.48 -2.88 11.55
N LEU A 24 10.11 -1.80 10.87
CA LEU A 24 9.93 -0.49 11.48
C LEU A 24 8.91 -0.53 12.61
N LEU A 25 7.76 -1.16 12.37
CA LEU A 25 6.71 -1.30 13.38
C LEU A 25 7.20 -2.10 14.60
N GLN A 26 7.95 -3.17 14.38
CA GLN A 26 8.54 -3.95 15.48
C GLN A 26 9.57 -3.16 16.29
N SER A 27 10.34 -2.28 15.64
CA SER A 27 11.34 -1.44 16.32
C SER A 27 10.74 -0.30 17.12
N LYS A 28 9.63 0.28 16.65
CA LYS A 28 8.99 1.47 17.25
C LYS A 28 7.87 1.14 18.24
N VAL A 29 7.24 -0.03 18.13
CA VAL A 29 6.09 -0.42 18.95
C VAL A 29 6.55 -1.31 20.12
N PRO A 30 6.17 -0.98 21.38
CA PRO A 30 6.45 -1.82 22.54
C PRO A 30 5.97 -3.27 22.34
N PRO A 31 6.74 -4.29 22.77
CA PRO A 31 6.42 -5.71 22.55
C PRO A 31 5.00 -6.11 22.96
N GLU A 32 4.51 -5.56 24.08
CA GLU A 32 3.18 -5.83 24.63
C GLU A 32 2.02 -5.28 23.79
N MET A 33 2.30 -4.31 22.91
CA MET A 33 1.30 -3.68 22.04
C MET A 33 1.38 -4.16 20.58
N GLN A 34 2.44 -4.86 20.17
CA GLN A 34 2.63 -5.29 18.78
C GLN A 34 1.41 -6.05 18.25
N GLY A 35 0.94 -7.08 18.96
CA GLY A 35 -0.22 -7.86 18.53
C GLY A 35 -1.48 -7.02 18.27
N ARG A 36 -1.71 -5.97 19.06
CA ARG A 36 -2.84 -5.03 18.88
C ARG A 36 -2.64 -4.18 17.63
N VAL A 37 -1.46 -3.60 17.46
CA VAL A 37 -1.15 -2.72 16.32
C VAL A 37 -1.18 -3.49 14.99
N PHE A 38 -0.57 -4.68 14.94
CA PHE A 38 -0.63 -5.55 13.77
C PHE A 38 -2.06 -5.96 13.43
N THR A 39 -2.88 -6.30 14.43
CA THR A 39 -4.29 -6.66 14.19
C THR A 39 -5.10 -5.48 13.64
N LEU A 40 -4.89 -4.27 14.17
CA LEU A 40 -5.53 -3.05 13.66
C LEU A 40 -5.11 -2.75 12.21
N MET A 41 -3.82 -2.88 11.91
CA MET A 41 -3.32 -2.65 10.56
C MET A 41 -3.88 -3.68 9.55
N MET A 42 -3.87 -4.96 9.91
CA MET A 42 -4.37 -6.04 9.05
C MET A 42 -5.88 -5.96 8.85
N SER A 43 -6.66 -5.65 9.91
CA SER A 43 -8.11 -5.47 9.79
C SER A 43 -8.48 -4.25 8.94
N GLY A 44 -7.77 -3.14 9.10
CA GLY A 44 -7.93 -1.96 8.24
C GLY A 44 -7.62 -2.28 6.77
N THR A 45 -6.52 -2.99 6.51
CA THR A 45 -6.13 -3.41 5.16
C THR A 45 -7.15 -4.37 4.54
N ALA A 46 -7.63 -5.35 5.31
CA ALA A 46 -8.65 -6.29 4.87
C ALA A 46 -9.98 -5.60 4.54
N ALA A 47 -10.35 -4.55 5.29
CA ALA A 47 -11.54 -3.75 5.02
C ALA A 47 -11.43 -2.93 3.71
N MET A 48 -10.22 -2.63 3.24
CA MET A 48 -10.04 -1.93 1.97
C MET A 48 -10.39 -2.81 0.76
N ALA A 49 -10.28 -4.14 0.86
CA ALA A 49 -10.62 -5.03 -0.25
C ALA A 49 -12.10 -4.94 -0.70
N PRO A 50 -13.11 -5.11 0.19
CA PRO A 50 -14.51 -4.97 -0.20
C PRO A 50 -14.85 -3.52 -0.60
N LEU A 51 -14.25 -2.51 0.03
CA LEU A 51 -14.44 -1.11 -0.36
C LEU A 51 -13.90 -0.83 -1.76
N GLY A 52 -12.70 -1.35 -2.06
CA GLY A 52 -12.08 -1.24 -3.37
C GLY A 52 -12.93 -1.89 -4.45
N LEU A 53 -13.50 -3.07 -4.19
CA LEU A 53 -14.41 -3.72 -5.13
C LEU A 53 -15.74 -2.99 -5.30
N ALA A 54 -16.32 -2.49 -4.21
CA ALA A 54 -17.58 -1.75 -4.24
C ALA A 54 -17.47 -0.47 -5.08
N VAL A 55 -16.30 0.19 -5.08
CA VAL A 55 -16.04 1.37 -5.91
C VAL A 55 -15.56 0.98 -7.32
N ALA A 56 -14.66 0.00 -7.43
CA ALA A 56 -14.08 -0.37 -8.72
C ALA A 56 -15.12 -0.88 -9.72
N GLY A 57 -16.15 -1.60 -9.27
CA GLY A 57 -17.21 -2.13 -10.14
C GLY A 57 -17.93 -1.03 -10.94
N PRO A 58 -18.66 -0.11 -10.28
CA PRO A 58 -19.38 0.96 -10.97
C PRO A 58 -18.47 1.86 -11.81
N PHE A 59 -17.28 2.19 -11.31
CA PHE A 59 -16.34 3.03 -12.08
C PHE A 59 -15.82 2.30 -13.31
N ALA A 60 -15.46 1.02 -13.21
CA ALA A 60 -15.00 0.25 -14.36
C ALA A 60 -16.08 0.08 -15.44
N GLU A 61 -17.37 0.04 -15.06
CA GLU A 61 -18.49 0.02 -16.02
C GLU A 61 -18.69 1.34 -16.74
N VAL A 62 -18.51 2.49 -16.06
CA VAL A 62 -18.75 3.82 -16.64
C VAL A 62 -17.57 4.31 -17.48
N ILE A 63 -16.34 4.20 -16.98
CA ILE A 63 -15.14 4.75 -17.65
C ILE A 63 -14.26 3.68 -18.31
N GLY A 64 -14.61 2.40 -18.14
CA GLY A 64 -13.84 1.27 -18.63
C GLY A 64 -12.73 0.84 -17.68
N VAL A 65 -12.42 -0.46 -17.71
CA VAL A 65 -11.41 -1.11 -16.86
C VAL A 65 -10.03 -0.48 -17.05
N GLN A 66 -9.62 -0.19 -18.29
CA GLN A 66 -8.29 0.36 -18.58
C GLN A 66 -8.10 1.75 -17.96
N ALA A 67 -9.09 2.65 -18.08
CA ALA A 67 -9.01 3.99 -17.49
C ALA A 67 -8.97 3.91 -15.96
N TRP A 68 -9.74 3.00 -15.35
CA TRP A 68 -9.72 2.77 -13.91
C TRP A 68 -8.34 2.32 -13.40
N PHE A 69 -7.70 1.37 -14.08
CA PHE A 69 -6.36 0.91 -13.71
C PHE A 69 -5.30 2.01 -13.84
N VAL A 70 -5.38 2.83 -14.90
CA VAL A 70 -4.45 3.97 -15.08
C VAL A 70 -4.67 5.03 -14.00
N ALA A 71 -5.93 5.35 -13.68
CA ALA A 71 -6.27 6.30 -12.61
C ALA A 71 -5.80 5.81 -11.23
N GLY A 72 -6.02 4.53 -10.91
CA GLY A 72 -5.55 3.91 -9.67
C GLY A 72 -4.03 3.92 -9.57
N GLY A 73 -3.33 3.56 -10.65
CA GLY A 73 -1.87 3.64 -10.71
C GLY A 73 -1.33 5.06 -10.53
N ALA A 74 -1.96 6.05 -11.18
CA ALA A 74 -1.60 7.46 -11.02
C ALA A 74 -1.81 7.96 -9.59
N ALA A 75 -2.90 7.56 -8.94
CA ALA A 75 -3.17 7.89 -7.54
C ALA A 75 -2.10 7.31 -6.60
N ILE A 76 -1.70 6.04 -6.79
CA ILE A 76 -0.63 5.41 -5.99
C ILE A 76 0.71 6.13 -6.18
N ILE A 77 1.05 6.50 -7.41
CA ILE A 77 2.29 7.27 -7.70
C ILE A 77 2.23 8.62 -7.01
N MET A 78 1.11 9.33 -7.12
CA MET A 78 0.93 10.63 -6.46
C MET A 78 1.06 10.53 -4.95
N MET A 79 0.46 9.52 -4.32
CA MET A 79 0.60 9.26 -2.88
C MET A 79 2.05 8.95 -2.49
N SER A 80 2.76 8.15 -3.29
CA SER A 80 4.17 7.81 -3.06
C SER A 80 5.07 9.04 -3.12
N VAL A 81 4.84 9.90 -4.12
CA VAL A 81 5.58 11.17 -4.27
C VAL A 81 5.26 12.10 -3.11
N ALA A 82 3.98 12.24 -2.73
CA ALA A 82 3.59 13.06 -1.59
C ALA A 82 4.21 12.55 -0.28
N ALA A 83 4.22 11.23 -0.04
CA ALA A 83 4.82 10.62 1.13
C ALA A 83 6.32 10.89 1.24
N TYR A 84 7.03 10.97 0.11
CA TYR A 84 8.46 11.31 0.10
C TYR A 84 8.74 12.72 0.65
N PHE A 85 7.81 13.66 0.48
CA PHE A 85 7.93 15.02 1.00
C PHE A 85 7.43 15.18 2.45
N LEU A 86 6.81 14.15 3.04
CA LEU A 86 6.40 14.21 4.44
C LEU A 86 7.64 14.07 5.34
N PRO A 87 7.95 15.08 6.18
CA PRO A 87 9.08 15.01 7.12
C PRO A 87 8.91 13.86 8.11
N SER A 88 7.65 13.51 8.40
CA SER A 88 7.27 12.38 9.25
C SER A 88 7.62 11.02 8.64
N VAL A 89 7.91 10.92 7.34
CA VAL A 89 8.39 9.68 6.70
C VAL A 89 9.92 9.68 6.63
N GLN A 90 10.51 10.83 6.29
CA GLN A 90 11.97 10.97 6.18
C GLN A 90 12.70 10.79 7.51
N LYS A 91 12.10 11.20 8.64
CA LYS A 91 12.73 11.12 9.95
C LYS A 91 12.42 9.84 10.73
N ILE A 92 11.72 8.87 10.13
CA ILE A 92 11.34 7.63 10.83
C ILE A 92 12.57 6.83 11.29
N GLU A 93 13.66 6.86 10.53
CA GLU A 93 14.92 6.19 10.85
C GLU A 93 15.85 7.02 11.75
N ASP A 94 15.68 8.35 11.82
CA ASP A 94 16.56 9.24 12.59
C ASP A 94 16.13 9.39 14.07
N GLU A 95 14.90 8.99 14.40
CA GLU A 95 14.35 8.93 15.77
C GLU A 95 14.31 7.49 16.27
#